data_AF-A0A2D6SMA4-F1
#
_entry.id   AF-A0A2D6SMA4-F1
#
_cell.length_a   1.000
_cell.length_b   1.000
_cell.length_c   1.000
_cell.angle_alpha   90.00
_cell.angle_beta   90.00
_cell.angle_gamma   90.00
#
_symmetry.space_group_name_H-M   'P 1'
#
loop_
_entity.id
_entity.type
_entity.pdbx_description
1 polymer ?
#
loop_
_entity_poly.entity_id
_entity_poly.type
_entity_poly.pdbx_seq_one_letter_code
_entity_poly.pdbx_strand_id
1 'polypeptide(L)'
;MLYASISIVVIGFAVISLLFQQNELSTLDKTRSIFEIQEQIQETITYLKSNPKDGRALKSLGALYKEAGLYKEAVSAYISASRELPGDREIQRAFIDLRARGHASSN
;
A
#
# COMPACT_ATOMS: atom_id res chain seq x y z
N MET A 1 -47.00 -28.00 -1.00
CA MET A 1 -45.98 -27.46 -1.93
C MET A 1 -45.63 -25.97 -1.70
N LEU A 2 -46.44 -25.20 -0.95
CA LEU A 2 -46.22 -23.76 -0.71
C LEU A 2 -45.05 -23.42 0.26
N TYR A 3 -44.68 -24.34 1.16
CA TYR A 3 -43.59 -24.11 2.13
C TYR A 3 -42.18 -24.16 1.50
N ALA A 4 -41.99 -24.99 0.46
CA ALA A 4 -40.69 -25.13 -0.20
C ALA A 4 -40.27 -23.86 -0.96
N SER A 5 -41.23 -23.14 -1.54
CA SER A 5 -40.96 -21.89 -2.27
C SER A 5 -40.61 -20.72 -1.33
N ILE A 6 -41.21 -20.64 -0.15
CA ILE A 6 -40.91 -19.60 0.85
C ILE A 6 -39.49 -19.75 1.40
N SER A 7 -39.06 -20.99 1.70
CA SER A 7 -37.73 -21.26 2.25
C SER A 7 -36.58 -20.86 1.31
N ILE A 8 -36.74 -21.04 0.00
CA ILE A 8 -35.70 -20.74 -1.01
C ILE A 8 -35.42 -19.23 -1.09
N VAL A 9 -36.47 -18.39 -0.99
CA VAL A 9 -36.33 -16.93 -1.05
C VAL A 9 -35.57 -16.40 0.17
N VAL A 10 -35.87 -16.92 1.37
CA VAL A 10 -35.20 -16.49 2.61
C VAL A 10 -33.72 -16.88 2.60
N ILE A 11 -33.40 -18.09 2.14
CA ILE A 11 -32.00 -18.54 2.01
C ILE A 11 -31.26 -17.70 0.95
N GLY A 12 -31.91 -17.40 -0.18
CA GLY A 12 -31.34 -16.54 -1.21
C GLY A 12 -30.99 -15.14 -0.69
N PHE A 13 -31.91 -14.49 0.04
CA PHE A 13 -31.64 -13.20 0.67
C PHE A 13 -30.51 -13.27 1.71
N ALA A 14 -30.48 -14.30 2.56
CA ALA A 14 -29.41 -14.49 3.54
C ALA A 14 -28.04 -14.70 2.87
N VAL A 15 -27.98 -15.46 1.77
CA VAL A 15 -26.76 -15.68 1.00
C VAL A 15 -26.31 -14.40 0.29
N ILE A 16 -27.23 -13.62 -0.27
CA ILE A 16 -26.91 -12.32 -0.90
C ILE A 16 -26.38 -11.34 0.15
N SER A 17 -27.03 -11.25 1.32
CA SER A 17 -26.54 -10.42 2.43
C SER A 17 -25.17 -10.89 2.95
N LEU A 18 -24.94 -12.21 3.02
CA LEU A 18 -23.66 -12.78 3.46
C LEU A 18 -22.53 -12.51 2.45
N LEU A 19 -22.82 -12.60 1.15
CA LEU A 19 -21.87 -12.27 0.08
C LEU A 19 -21.56 -10.77 0.03
N PHE A 20 -22.55 -9.92 0.29
CA PHE A 20 -22.37 -8.47 0.38
C PHE A 20 -21.47 -8.08 1.58
N GLN A 21 -21.66 -8.74 2.73
CA GLN A 21 -20.90 -8.47 3.95
C GLN A 21 -19.40 -8.81 3.85
N GLN A 22 -19.03 -9.83 3.07
CA GLN A 22 -17.62 -10.17 2.81
C GLN A 22 -16.91 -9.12 1.93
N ASN A 23 -17.66 -8.41 1.07
CA ASN A 23 -17.11 -7.40 0.18
C ASN A 23 -16.79 -6.08 0.90
N GLU A 24 -17.58 -5.70 1.92
CA GLU A 24 -17.30 -4.51 2.74
C GLU A 24 -16.08 -4.70 3.66
N LEU A 25 -15.86 -5.90 4.22
CA LEU A 25 -14.74 -6.16 5.12
C LEU A 25 -13.37 -6.09 4.41
N SER A 26 -13.28 -6.63 3.20
CA SER A 26 -12.04 -6.59 2.39
C SER A 26 -11.67 -5.19 1.88
N THR A 27 -12.67 -4.35 1.61
CA THR A 27 -12.46 -2.96 1.18
C THR A 27 -12.11 -2.04 2.36
N LEU A 28 -12.67 -2.30 3.55
CA LEU A 28 -12.32 -1.58 4.78
C LEU A 28 -10.88 -1.83 5.23
N ASP A 29 -10.42 -3.08 5.25
CA ASP A 29 -9.04 -3.40 5.65
C ASP A 29 -8.01 -2.78 4.69
N LYS A 30 -8.26 -2.86 3.38
CA LYS A 30 -7.38 -2.23 2.38
C LYS A 30 -7.37 -0.70 2.49
N THR A 31 -8.53 -0.09 2.75
CA THR A 31 -8.64 1.37 2.89
C THR A 31 -7.99 1.85 4.19
N ARG A 32 -8.17 1.11 5.29
CA ARG A 32 -7.48 1.36 6.57
C ARG A 32 -5.98 1.29 6.38
N SER A 33 -5.48 0.25 5.70
CA SER A 33 -4.04 0.10 5.41
C SER A 33 -3.50 1.25 4.54
N ILE A 34 -4.22 1.68 3.50
CA ILE A 34 -3.81 2.84 2.69
C ILE A 34 -3.77 4.12 3.54
N PHE A 35 -4.76 4.34 4.40
CA PHE A 35 -4.81 5.49 5.29
C PHE A 35 -3.62 5.50 6.28
N GLU A 36 -3.33 4.34 6.89
CA GLU A 36 -2.18 4.16 7.80
C GLU A 36 -0.84 4.39 7.09
N ILE A 37 -0.68 3.93 5.86
CA ILE A 37 0.53 4.18 5.06
C ILE A 37 0.67 5.68 4.75
N GLN A 38 -0.42 6.35 4.40
CA GLN A 38 -0.41 7.80 4.13
C GLN A 38 -0.05 8.62 5.37
N GLU A 39 -0.58 8.25 6.53
CA GLU A 39 -0.22 8.86 7.81
C GLU A 39 1.28 8.69 8.10
N GLN A 40 1.81 7.47 7.96
CA GLN A 40 3.24 7.20 8.15
C GLN A 40 4.13 7.97 7.17
N ILE A 41 3.71 8.13 5.92
CA ILE A 41 4.40 8.97 4.92
C ILE A 41 4.48 10.40 5.44
N GLN A 42 3.36 10.95 5.91
CA GLN A 42 3.27 12.34 6.36
C GLN A 42 4.10 12.59 7.63
N GLU A 43 4.09 11.66 8.57
CA GLU A 43 4.94 11.68 9.76
C GLU A 43 6.42 11.65 9.38
N THR A 44 6.79 10.74 8.49
CA THR A 44 8.18 10.58 8.01
C THR A 44 8.66 11.84 7.27
N ILE A 45 7.82 12.45 6.44
CA ILE A 45 8.13 13.73 5.78
C ILE A 45 8.34 14.84 6.82
N THR A 46 7.48 14.91 7.83
CA THR A 46 7.58 15.92 8.89
C THR A 46 8.87 15.75 9.69
N TYR A 47 9.25 14.51 10.00
CA TYR A 47 10.54 14.18 10.62
C TYR A 47 11.72 14.60 9.75
N LEU A 48 11.67 14.31 8.45
CA LEU A 48 12.70 14.67 7.48
C LEU A 48 12.83 16.18 7.28
N LYS A 49 11.81 16.99 7.57
CA LYS A 49 11.95 18.47 7.57
C LYS A 49 12.95 18.94 8.64
N SER A 50 12.99 18.28 9.79
CA SER A 50 13.95 18.57 10.85
C SER A 50 15.29 17.85 10.62
N ASN A 51 15.27 16.67 9.99
CA ASN A 51 16.45 15.84 9.74
C ASN A 51 16.56 15.43 8.25
N PRO A 52 16.86 16.38 7.33
CA PRO A 52 16.78 16.13 5.89
C PRO A 52 17.82 15.14 5.35
N LYS A 53 18.82 14.78 6.15
CA LYS A 53 19.92 13.88 5.79
C LYS A 53 19.84 12.53 6.49
N ASP A 54 18.74 12.22 7.16
CA ASP A 54 18.58 10.88 7.73
C ASP A 54 18.28 9.87 6.62
N GLY A 55 19.34 9.20 6.14
CA GLY A 55 19.25 8.18 5.11
C GLY A 55 18.36 6.99 5.49
N ARG A 56 18.19 6.69 6.79
CA ARG A 56 17.28 5.62 7.22
C ARG A 56 15.83 6.06 7.07
N ALA A 57 15.50 7.28 7.48
CA ALA A 57 14.16 7.84 7.29
C ALA A 57 13.81 8.00 5.81
N LEU A 58 14.77 8.42 4.96
CA LEU A 58 14.59 8.46 3.50
C LEU A 58 14.35 7.06 2.91
N LYS A 59 15.03 6.03 3.42
CA LYS A 59 14.79 4.63 3.02
C LYS A 59 13.39 4.18 3.41
N SER A 60 12.96 4.43 4.65
CA SER A 60 11.62 4.11 5.12
C SER A 60 10.54 4.83 4.30
N LEU A 61 10.76 6.10 3.97
CA LEU A 61 9.86 6.86 3.09
C LEU A 61 9.71 6.21 1.71
N GLY A 62 10.82 5.75 1.12
CA GLY A 62 10.79 5.01 -0.15
C GLY A 62 10.04 3.68 -0.06
N ALA A 63 10.13 2.98 1.08
CA ALA A 63 9.39 1.75 1.31
C ALA A 63 7.88 2.01 1.43
N LEU A 64 7.49 3.03 2.19
CA LEU A 64 6.09 3.43 2.35
C LEU A 64 5.48 3.88 1.02
N TYR A 65 6.21 4.66 0.22
CA TYR A 65 5.75 5.03 -1.12
C TYR A 65 5.57 3.83 -2.05
N LYS A 66 6.46 2.83 -1.96
CA LYS A 66 6.30 1.58 -2.72
C LYS A 66 5.04 0.83 -2.30
N GLU A 67 4.74 0.78 -1.01
CA GLU A 67 3.54 0.14 -0.46
C GLU A 67 2.26 0.86 -0.85
N ALA A 68 2.31 2.20 -0.92
CA ALA A 68 1.25 3.05 -1.45
C ALA A 68 1.08 2.95 -2.99
N GLY A 69 1.95 2.23 -3.71
CA GLY A 69 1.96 2.16 -5.17
C GLY A 69 2.50 3.42 -5.87
N LEU A 70 3.06 4.37 -5.11
CA LEU A 70 3.65 5.62 -5.57
C LEU A 70 5.11 5.38 -6.00
N TYR A 71 5.28 4.63 -7.09
CA TYR A 71 6.60 4.15 -7.51
C TYR A 71 7.57 5.28 -7.91
N LYS A 72 7.07 6.39 -8.47
CA LYS A 72 7.92 7.52 -8.89
C LYS A 72 8.53 8.23 -7.66
N GLU A 73 7.70 8.47 -6.66
CA GLU A 73 8.05 9.06 -5.37
C GLU A 73 8.99 8.13 -4.60
N ALA A 74 8.70 6.82 -4.61
CA ALA A 74 9.57 5.81 -4.01
C ALA A 74 10.98 5.87 -4.60
N VAL A 75 11.12 5.92 -5.93
CA VAL A 75 12.41 6.03 -6.61
C VAL A 75 13.16 7.28 -6.16
N SER A 76 12.49 8.44 -6.09
CA SER A 76 13.11 9.70 -5.64
C SER A 76 13.62 9.62 -4.19
N ALA A 77 12.82 9.02 -3.30
CA ALA A 77 13.18 8.81 -1.91
C ALA A 77 14.39 7.86 -1.76
N TYR A 78 14.40 6.74 -2.50
CA TYR A 78 15.54 5.80 -2.50
C TYR A 78 16.81 6.41 -3.10
N ILE A 79 16.72 7.27 -4.12
CA ILE A 79 17.87 8.00 -4.65
C ILE A 79 18.46 8.90 -3.56
N SER A 80 17.61 9.62 -2.84
CA SER A 80 18.03 10.50 -1.75
C SER A 80 18.66 9.69 -0.61
N ALA A 81 18.04 8.57 -0.23
CA ALA A 81 18.56 7.64 0.76
C ALA A 81 19.92 7.05 0.35
N SER A 82 20.11 6.70 -0.93
CA SER A 82 21.37 6.16 -1.45
C SER A 82 22.52 7.16 -1.42
N ARG A 83 22.23 8.48 -1.39
CA ARG A 83 23.27 9.51 -1.25
C ARG A 83 23.80 9.59 0.18
N GLU A 84 22.91 9.43 1.15
CA GLU A 84 23.27 9.48 2.59
C GLU A 84 23.79 8.13 3.11
N LEU A 85 23.30 7.01 2.57
CA LEU A 85 23.73 5.65 2.89
C LEU A 85 24.28 4.93 1.65
N PRO A 86 25.45 5.35 1.13
CA PRO A 86 26.07 4.68 0.01
C PRO A 86 26.45 3.25 0.39
N GLY A 87 25.93 2.28 -0.36
CA GLY A 87 26.23 0.85 -0.16
C GLY A 87 25.17 0.06 0.63
N ASP A 88 24.05 0.67 1.02
CA ASP A 88 22.91 -0.09 1.54
C ASP A 88 22.33 -0.98 0.41
N ARG A 89 22.51 -2.29 0.56
CA ARG A 89 22.04 -3.31 -0.40
C ARG A 89 20.53 -3.32 -0.55
N GLU A 90 19.80 -2.92 0.49
CA GLU A 90 18.34 -2.87 0.49
C GLU A 90 17.83 -1.76 -0.41
N ILE A 91 18.46 -0.57 -0.34
CA ILE A 91 18.15 0.56 -1.22
C ILE A 91 18.41 0.20 -2.68
N GLN A 92 19.57 -0.43 -2.95
CA GLN A 92 19.92 -0.88 -4.30
C GLN A 92 18.92 -1.92 -4.84
N ARG A 93 18.54 -2.90 -4.01
CA ARG A 93 17.57 -3.93 -4.39
C ARG A 93 16.19 -3.32 -4.65
N ALA A 94 15.74 -2.41 -3.79
CA ALA A 94 14.46 -1.72 -3.95
C ALA A 94 14.43 -0.88 -5.23
N PHE A 95 15.53 -0.19 -5.57
CA PHE A 95 15.65 0.57 -6.80
C PHE A 95 15.56 -0.32 -8.06
N ILE A 96 16.23 -1.48 -8.05
CA ILE A 96 16.16 -2.45 -9.16
C ILE A 96 14.73 -2.99 -9.34
N ASP A 97 14.07 -3.37 -8.24
CA ASP A 97 12.68 -3.85 -8.24
C ASP A 97 11.71 -2.78 -8.75
N LEU A 98 11.85 -1.54 -8.26
CA LEU A 98 11.02 -0.41 -8.70
C LEU A 98 11.19 -0.10 -10.18
N ARG A 99 12.42 -0.16 -10.71
CA ARG A 99 12.66 0.06 -12.14
C ARG A 99 12.01 -1.03 -12.97
N ALA A 100 12.09 -2.30 -12.55
CA ALA A 100 11.42 -3.40 -13.22
C ALA A 100 9.89 -3.24 -13.23
N ARG A 101 9.30 -2.84 -12.10
CA ARG A 101 7.84 -2.61 -11.97
C ARG A 101 7.35 -1.37 -12.71
N GLY A 102 8.14 -0.29 -12.71
CA GLY A 102 7.83 0.95 -13.44
C GLY A 102 7.76 0.75 -14.94
N HIS A 103 8.58 -0.14 -15.51
CA HIS A 103 8.47 -0.55 -16.91
C HIS A 103 7.23 -1.40 -17.20
N ALA A 104 6.81 -2.26 -16.26
CA ALA A 104 5.64 -3.11 -16.43
C ALA A 104 4.30 -2.35 -16.34
N SER A 105 4.23 -1.25 -15.57
CA SER A 105 3.02 -0.45 -15.41
C SER A 105 2.79 0.58 -16.54
N SER A 106 3.76 0.75 -17.45
CA SER A 106 3.72 1.75 -18.52
C SER A 106 3.35 1.19 -19.90
N ASN A 107 2.91 -0.08 -19.98
CA ASN A 107 2.62 -0.77 -21.25
C ASN A 107 1.19 -1.32 -21.29
#